data_AF-A0AAA9STD1-F1
#
_entry.id   AF-A0AAA9STD1-F1
#
_cell.length_a   1.000
_cell.length_b   1.000
_cell.length_c   1.000
_cell.angle_alpha   90.00
_cell.angle_beta   90.00
_cell.angle_gamma   90.00
#
_symmetry.space_group_name_H-M   'P 1'
#
loop_
_entity.id
_entity.type
_entity.pdbx_description
1 polymer ?
#
loop_
_entity_poly.entity_id
_entity_poly.type
_entity_poly.pdbx_seq_one_letter_code
_entity_poly.pdbx_strand_id
1 'polypeptide(L)'
;MDFTPIACDSRGKVVLGYTDSELCRQGSGYQFIHAADAMYCAENHARMMRTGESGLTVFRLLTKRAGWLWVQSNAHLVFRGGQPYCIVARQRALTPVPEWLLTLRP
;
A
#
# COMPACT_ATOMS: atom_id res chain seq x y z
N MET A 1 -3.15 6.13 14.53
CA MET A 1 -2.72 4.76 14.19
C MET A 1 -1.34 4.86 13.53
N ASP A 2 -0.48 3.87 13.73
CA ASP A 2 0.94 3.88 13.32
C ASP A 2 1.21 3.22 11.96
N PHE A 3 0.14 2.81 11.26
CA PHE A 3 0.16 2.16 9.95
C PHE A 3 0.83 0.77 9.94
N THR A 4 0.98 0.12 11.10
CA THR A 4 1.47 -1.25 11.20
C THR A 4 0.48 -2.22 10.53
N PRO A 5 0.90 -3.05 9.55
CA PRO A 5 0.02 -4.04 8.93
C PRO A 5 -0.43 -5.09 9.93
N ILE A 6 -1.72 -5.44 9.90
CA ILE A 6 -2.31 -6.47 10.78
C ILE A 6 -2.79 -7.71 10.02
N ALA A 7 -3.08 -7.56 8.72
CA ALA A 7 -3.57 -8.62 7.86
C ALA A 7 -3.38 -8.25 6.39
N CYS A 8 -3.22 -9.27 5.55
CA CYS A 8 -3.27 -9.17 4.11
C CYS A 8 -4.16 -10.28 3.53
N ASP A 9 -4.93 -9.97 2.49
CA ASP A 9 -5.75 -10.98 1.83
C ASP A 9 -4.88 -12.01 1.07
N SER A 10 -5.48 -13.12 0.65
CA SER A 10 -4.76 -14.20 -0.02
C SER A 10 -4.07 -13.74 -1.31
N ARG A 11 -4.69 -12.81 -2.05
CA ARG A 11 -4.14 -12.28 -3.29
C ARG A 11 -2.93 -11.38 -3.04
N GLY A 12 -3.02 -10.47 -2.07
CA GLY A 12 -1.94 -9.58 -1.68
C GLY A 12 -0.73 -10.35 -1.17
N LYS A 13 -0.94 -11.43 -0.40
CA LYS A 13 0.13 -12.36 0.01
C LYS A 13 0.86 -12.98 -1.18
N VAL A 14 0.13 -13.46 -2.17
CA VAL A 14 0.72 -14.03 -3.39
C VAL A 14 1.52 -12.98 -4.17
N VAL A 15 0.97 -11.78 -4.31
CA VAL A 15 1.58 -10.69 -5.10
C VAL A 15 2.81 -10.10 -4.40
N LEU A 16 2.73 -9.84 -3.09
CA LEU A 16 3.83 -9.25 -2.32
C LEU A 16 4.87 -10.29 -1.88
N GLY A 17 4.45 -11.55 -1.72
CA GLY A 17 5.27 -12.67 -1.30
C GLY A 17 5.46 -12.80 0.22
N TYR A 18 4.82 -11.96 1.04
CA TYR A 18 4.90 -12.01 2.50
C TYR A 18 3.74 -12.80 3.12
N THR A 19 4.02 -13.45 4.25
CA THR A 19 2.97 -13.95 5.17
C THR A 19 2.49 -12.83 6.09
N ASP A 20 1.33 -12.99 6.74
CA ASP A 20 0.85 -12.01 7.74
C ASP A 20 1.89 -11.83 8.86
N SER A 21 2.49 -12.93 9.33
CA SER A 21 3.50 -12.88 10.38
C SER A 21 4.73 -12.06 10.01
N GLU A 22 5.10 -12.02 8.74
CA GLU A 22 6.25 -11.27 8.24
C GLU A 22 5.89 -9.78 8.13
N LEU A 23 4.71 -9.48 7.58
CA LEU A 23 4.19 -8.13 7.50
C LEU A 23 4.09 -7.46 8.88
N CYS A 24 3.56 -8.18 9.87
CA CYS A 24 3.42 -7.66 11.23
C CYS A 24 4.77 -7.47 11.95
N ARG A 25 5.78 -8.31 11.65
CA ARG A 25 7.11 -8.23 12.29
C ARG A 25 7.98 -7.09 11.77
N GLN A 26 7.72 -6.61 10.56
CA GLN A 26 8.44 -5.48 9.96
C GLN A 26 7.95 -4.11 10.47
N GLY A 27 7.08 -4.06 11.48
CA GLY A 27 6.64 -2.80 12.09
C GLY A 27 5.75 -1.99 11.16
N SER A 28 6.01 -0.68 11.06
CA SER A 28 5.13 0.22 10.32
C SER A 28 5.08 -0.09 8.81
N GLY A 29 3.90 0.06 8.20
CA GLY A 29 3.67 -0.11 6.78
C GLY A 29 4.57 0.76 5.88
N TYR A 30 5.13 1.84 6.43
CA TYR A 30 6.12 2.66 5.73
C TYR A 30 7.40 1.90 5.36
N GLN A 31 7.75 0.81 6.06
CA GLN A 31 8.90 -0.03 5.69
C GLN A 31 8.72 -0.68 4.30
N PHE A 32 7.49 -0.79 3.83
CA PHE A 32 7.17 -1.34 2.52
C PHE A 32 7.02 -0.28 1.44
N ILE A 33 7.11 1.02 1.78
CA ILE A 33 6.94 2.11 0.82
C ILE A 33 8.32 2.53 0.30
N HIS A 34 8.45 2.68 -1.01
CA HIS A 34 9.69 3.21 -1.60
C HIS A 34 10.02 4.59 -1.03
N ALA A 35 11.30 4.89 -0.74
CA ALA A 35 11.70 6.13 -0.06
C ALA A 35 11.23 7.40 -0.80
N ALA A 36 11.35 7.43 -2.13
CA ALA A 36 10.86 8.54 -2.95
C ALA A 36 9.32 8.73 -2.90
N ASP A 37 8.59 7.75 -2.39
CA ASP A 37 7.13 7.77 -2.26
C ASP A 37 6.65 8.07 -0.83
N ALA A 38 7.55 8.02 0.15
CA ALA A 38 7.21 8.05 1.56
C ALA A 38 6.54 9.37 1.98
N MET A 39 7.01 10.50 1.45
CA MET A 39 6.58 11.83 1.91
C MET A 39 5.10 12.09 1.59
N TYR A 40 4.65 11.82 0.36
CA TYR A 40 3.23 11.97 0.02
C TYR A 40 2.36 10.87 0.62
N CYS A 41 2.88 9.65 0.84
CA CYS A 41 2.16 8.63 1.58
C CYS A 41 1.90 9.06 3.03
N ALA A 42 2.87 9.74 3.65
CA ALA A 42 2.73 10.30 4.99
C ALA A 42 1.73 11.46 5.04
N GLU A 43 1.73 12.33 4.03
CA GLU A 43 0.72 13.39 3.90
C GLU A 43 -0.70 12.80 3.74
N ASN A 44 -0.86 11.79 2.89
CA ASN A 44 -2.13 11.09 2.69
C ASN A 44 -2.60 10.38 3.96
N HIS A 45 -1.68 9.82 4.76
CA HIS A 45 -2.00 9.26 6.06
C HIS A 45 -2.44 10.36 7.05
N ALA A 46 -1.74 11.49 7.13
CA ALA A 46 -2.13 12.60 7.99
C ALA A 46 -3.48 13.22 7.59
N ARG A 47 -3.78 13.27 6.28
CA ARG A 47 -5.11 13.64 5.76
C ARG A 47 -6.16 12.63 6.22
N MET A 48 -5.94 11.34 6.01
CA MET A 48 -6.86 10.28 6.42
C MET A 48 -7.17 10.32 7.92
N MET A 49 -6.17 10.61 8.76
CA MET A 49 -6.38 10.76 10.21
C MET A 49 -7.32 11.91 10.57
N ARG A 50 -7.43 12.94 9.73
CA ARG A 50 -8.33 14.10 9.94
C ARG A 50 -9.69 13.93 9.27
N THR A 51 -9.72 13.33 8.08
CA THR A 51 -10.91 13.31 7.21
C THR A 51 -11.56 11.95 7.07
N GLY A 52 -10.93 10.88 7.55
CA GLY A 52 -11.41 9.51 7.41
C GLY A 52 -10.93 8.78 6.16
N GLU A 53 -10.34 9.48 5.17
CA GLU A 53 -9.95 8.91 3.88
C GLU A 53 -8.64 9.49 3.34
N SER A 54 -7.83 8.67 2.66
CA SER A 54 -6.57 9.10 2.05
C SER A 54 -6.75 9.76 0.68
N GLY A 55 -7.82 9.41 -0.03
CA GLY A 55 -7.94 9.64 -1.48
C GLY A 55 -7.15 8.60 -2.30
N LEU A 56 -7.23 8.71 -3.63
CA LEU A 56 -6.54 7.84 -4.57
C LEU A 56 -5.07 8.27 -4.71
N THR A 57 -4.16 7.31 -4.60
CA THR A 57 -2.72 7.56 -4.75
C THR A 57 -2.05 6.40 -5.50
N VAL A 58 -0.92 6.65 -6.15
CA VAL A 58 -0.12 5.64 -6.82
C VAL A 58 1.28 5.68 -6.23
N PHE A 59 1.77 4.54 -5.74
CA PHE A 59 3.09 4.41 -5.12
C PHE A 59 3.69 3.02 -5.32
N ARG A 60 4.94 2.84 -4.92
CA ARG A 60 5.63 1.55 -4.97
C ARG A 60 5.64 0.85 -3.62
N LEU A 61 5.25 -0.42 -3.65
CA LEU A 61 5.40 -1.36 -2.54
C LEU A 61 6.61 -2.26 -2.74
N LEU A 62 7.36 -2.51 -1.68
CA LEU A 62 8.42 -3.50 -1.63
C LEU A 62 7.80 -4.90 -1.59
N THR A 63 8.23 -5.75 -2.51
CA THR A 63 7.93 -7.19 -2.52
C THR A 63 9.04 -7.97 -1.81
N LYS A 64 8.74 -9.19 -1.33
CA LYS A 64 9.70 -10.04 -0.63
C LYS A 64 10.92 -10.42 -1.47
N ARG A 65 10.77 -10.51 -2.79
CA ARG A 65 11.87 -10.77 -3.74
C ARG A 65 12.66 -9.50 -4.09
N ALA A 66 12.61 -8.49 -3.22
CA ALA A 66 13.30 -7.20 -3.34
C ALA A 66 13.01 -6.41 -4.63
N GLY A 67 11.79 -6.55 -5.17
CA GLY A 67 11.29 -5.76 -6.31
C GLY A 67 10.26 -4.72 -5.88
N TRP A 68 10.09 -3.68 -6.70
CA TRP A 68 9.08 -2.64 -6.50
C TRP A 68 7.84 -2.90 -7.34
N LEU A 69 6.69 -3.01 -6.67
CA LEU A 69 5.40 -3.13 -7.32
C LEU A 69 4.68 -1.78 -7.29
N TRP A 70 4.36 -1.25 -8.46
CA TRP A 70 3.45 -0.12 -8.56
C TRP A 70 2.04 -0.54 -8.14
N VAL A 71 1.44 0.23 -7.25
CA VAL A 71 0.06 0.03 -6.81
C VAL A 71 -0.71 1.34 -6.91
N GLN A 72 -1.95 1.25 -7.37
CA GLN A 72 -2.95 2.27 -7.09
C GLN A 72 -3.64 1.90 -5.78
N SER A 73 -3.73 2.85 -4.85
CA SER A 73 -4.24 2.63 -3.50
C SER A 73 -5.26 3.68 -3.10
N ASN A 74 -6.24 3.25 -2.30
CA ASN A 74 -7.12 4.11 -1.52
C ASN A 74 -7.28 3.49 -0.12
N ALA A 75 -7.12 4.29 0.92
CA ALA A 75 -7.28 3.87 2.31
C ALA A 75 -8.32 4.73 3.04
N HIS A 76 -9.00 4.11 4.01
CA HIS A 76 -9.96 4.78 4.87
C HIS A 76 -9.88 4.25 6.31
N LEU A 77 -10.34 5.07 7.26
CA LEU A 77 -10.51 4.68 8.65
C LEU A 77 -11.82 3.94 8.85
N VAL A 78 -11.77 2.83 9.57
CA VAL A 78 -12.94 2.17 10.12
C VAL A 78 -13.12 2.67 11.54
N PHE A 79 -14.35 3.08 11.91
CA PHE A 79 -14.68 3.56 13.24
C PHE A 79 -15.49 2.51 14.00
N ARG A 80 -15.24 2.40 15.32
CA ARG A 80 -16.03 1.58 16.24
C ARG A 80 -16.34 2.39 17.48
N GLY A 81 -17.62 2.62 17.79
CA GLY A 81 -18.03 3.45 18.92
C GLY A 81 -17.54 4.90 18.83
N GLY A 82 -17.47 5.46 17.62
CA GLY A 82 -17.00 6.84 17.39
C GLY A 82 -15.47 7.02 17.44
N GLN A 83 -14.70 5.95 17.70
CA GLN A 83 -13.25 5.99 17.75
C GLN A 83 -12.63 5.28 16.53
N PRO A 84 -11.51 5.78 15.98
CA PRO A 84 -10.78 5.09 14.93
C PRO A 84 -10.32 3.69 15.40
N TYR A 85 -10.73 2.65 14.68
CA TYR A 85 -10.46 1.25 15.02
C TYR A 85 -9.32 0.67 14.18
N CYS A 86 -9.38 0.80 12.86
CA CYS A 86 -8.32 0.33 11.96
C CYS A 86 -8.29 1.15 10.66
N ILE A 87 -7.22 0.95 9.89
CA ILE A 87 -7.10 1.46 8.51
C ILE A 87 -7.33 0.30 7.56
N VAL A 88 -8.16 0.49 6.54
CA VAL A 88 -8.34 -0.47 5.46
C VAL A 88 -7.84 0.15 4.16
N ALA A 89 -6.76 -0.41 3.62
CA ALA A 89 -6.18 -0.03 2.34
C ALA A 89 -6.61 -1.02 1.26
N ARG A 90 -7.19 -0.51 0.17
CA ARG A 90 -7.45 -1.27 -1.06
C ARG A 90 -6.39 -0.95 -2.08
N GLN A 91 -5.71 -1.97 -2.57
CA GLN A 91 -4.58 -1.84 -3.48
C GLN A 91 -4.83 -2.63 -4.76
N ARG A 92 -4.57 -1.99 -5.89
CA ARG A 92 -4.56 -2.61 -7.21
C ARG A 92 -3.14 -2.58 -7.75
N ALA A 93 -2.57 -3.77 -7.92
CA ALA A 93 -1.30 -3.94 -8.62
C ALA A 93 -1.39 -3.36 -10.04
N LEU A 94 -0.43 -2.52 -10.40
CA LEU A 94 -0.24 -1.98 -11.73
C LEU A 94 0.87 -2.81 -12.38
N THR A 95 0.52 -3.60 -13.39
CA THR A 95 1.50 -4.35 -14.18
C THR A 95 2.25 -3.37 -15.07
N PRO A 96 3.59 -3.45 -15.17
CA PRO A 96 4.30 -2.76 -16.23
C PRO A 96 3.71 -3.20 -17.57
N VAL A 97 3.53 -2.26 -18.49
CA VAL A 97 3.37 -2.62 -19.91
C VAL A 97 4.70 -3.26 -20.31
N PRO A 98 4.70 -4.50 -20.81
CA PRO A 98 5.94 -5.12 -21.26
C PRO A 98 6.66 -4.22 -22.27
N GLU A 99 7.98 -4.13 -22.17
CA GLU A 99 8.79 -3.28 -23.05
C GLU A 99 8.57 -3.58 -24.55
N TRP A 100 8.23 -4.83 -24.88
CA TRP A 100 7.86 -5.26 -26.24
C TRP A 100 6.52 -4.71 -26.75
N LEU A 101 5.66 -4.16 -25.88
CA LEU A 101 4.44 -3.44 -26.27
C LEU A 101 4.72 -1.96 -26.60
N LEU A 102 5.88 -1.41 -26.25
CA LEU A 102 6.26 -0.02 -26.54
C LEU A 102 6.88 0.17 -27.93
N THR A 103 7.27 -0.90 -28.63
CA THR A 103 7.87 -0.86 -29.99
C THR A 103 6.87 -0.94 -31.13
N LEU A 104 5.56 -0.97 -30.86
CA LEU A 104 4.54 -0.84 -31.91
C LEU A 104 4.20 0.65 -32.13
N ARG A 105 5.08 1.36 -32.83
CA ARG A 105 4.70 2.55 -33.61
C ARG A 105 5.02 2.31 -35.08
N PRO A 106 4.11 2.67 -36.01
CA PRO A 106 4.28 2.47 -37.44
C PRO A 106 5.51 3.20 -38.01
#